data_AF-A0AA90NFH9-F1
#
_entry.id   AF-A0AA90NFH9-F1
#
_cell.length_a   1.000
_cell.length_b   1.000
_cell.length_c   1.000
_cell.angle_alpha   90.00
_cell.angle_beta   90.00
_cell.angle_gamma   90.00
#
_symmetry.space_group_name_H-M   'P 1'
#
loop_
_entity.id
_entity.type
_entity.pdbx_description
1 polymer ?
#
loop_
_entity_poly.entity_id
_entity_poly.type
_entity_poly.pdbx_seq_one_letter_code
_entity_poly.pdbx_strand_id
1 'polypeptide(L)' 'MSHLTEDDVRTMEMLINTMPRKVLGGRTPLEVYTGQPIALIA' A
#
# COMPACT_ATOMS: atom_id res chain seq x y z
N MET A 1 -8.67 21.46 15.47
CA MET A 1 -7.64 20.81 14.64
C MET A 1 -8.02 19.35 14.51
N SER A 2 -8.16 18.83 13.29
CA SER A 2 -8.35 17.38 13.11
C SER A 2 -7.01 16.69 13.36
N HIS A 3 -6.94 15.85 14.38
CA HIS A 3 -5.78 14.98 14.57
C HIS A 3 -6.00 13.69 13.77
N LEU A 4 -4.95 13.26 13.08
CA LEU A 4 -4.89 11.90 12.55
C LEU A 4 -4.92 10.92 13.72
N THR A 5 -5.83 9.96 13.65
CA THR A 5 -5.88 8.83 14.56
C THR A 5 -4.84 7.79 14.15
N GLU A 6 -4.53 6.86 15.04
CA GLU A 6 -3.69 5.71 14.69
C GLU A 6 -4.33 4.87 13.57
N ASP A 7 -5.66 4.78 13.53
CA ASP A 7 -6.39 4.06 12.49
C ASP A 7 -6.26 4.74 11.12
N ASP A 8 -6.24 6.08 11.08
CA ASP A 8 -5.97 6.83 9.85
C ASP A 8 -4.56 6.53 9.31
N VAL A 9 -3.57 6.46 10.20
CA VAL A 9 -2.19 6.12 9.84
C VAL A 9 -2.10 4.69 9.32
N ARG A 10 -2.69 3.72 10.04
CA ARG A 10 -2.71 2.31 9.62
C ARG A 10 -3.39 2.12 8.26
N THR A 11 -4.48 2.84 8.03
CA THR A 11 -5.20 2.82 6.75
C THR A 11 -4.32 3.35 5.62
N MET A 12 -3.64 4.48 5.85
CA MET A 12 -2.70 5.04 4.88
C MET A 12 -1.53 4.11 4.58
N GLU A 13 -0.95 3.48 5.60
CA GLU A 13 0.16 2.52 5.43
C GLU A 13 -0.26 1.32 4.56
N MET A 14 -1.44 0.76 4.81
CA MET A 14 -2.03 -0.31 4.00
C MET A 14 -2.20 0.14 2.54
N LEU A 15 -2.83 1.30 2.31
CA LEU A 15 -3.06 1.82 0.96
C LEU A 15 -1.75 2.06 0.20
N ILE A 16 -0.76 2.68 0.87
CA ILE A 16 0.53 3.00 0.25
C ILE A 16 1.24 1.74 -0.23
N ASN A 17 1.18 0.67 0.56
CA ASN A 17 1.91 -0.58 0.35
C ASN A 17 1.20 -1.58 -0.58
N THR A 18 -0.10 -1.39 -0.80
CA THR A 18 -0.93 -2.23 -1.70
C THR A 18 -1.28 -1.54 -3.03
N MET A 19 -0.94 -0.26 -3.20
CA MET A 19 -1.21 0.47 -4.43
C MET A 19 -0.06 0.33 -5.46
N PRO A 20 -0.35 0.00 -6.73
CA PRO A 20 0.61 -0.01 -7.83
C PRO A 20 1.36 1.32 -8.02
N ARG A 21 2.67 1.27 -8.25
CA ARG A 21 3.51 2.46 -8.45
C ARG A 21 4.21 2.45 -9.80
N LYS A 22 4.17 3.58 -10.50
CA LYS A 22 4.86 3.77 -11.79
C LYS A 22 6.37 3.49 -11.70
N VAL A 23 7.02 3.97 -10.63
CA VAL A 23 8.46 3.76 -10.40
C VAL A 23 8.83 2.29 -10.17
N LEU A 24 7.87 1.47 -9.76
CA LEU A 24 8.02 0.03 -9.55
C LEU A 24 7.52 -0.79 -10.76
N GLY A 25 7.39 -0.17 -11.93
CA GLY A 25 6.90 -0.83 -13.14
C GLY A 25 5.44 -1.29 -13.05
N GLY A 26 4.61 -0.60 -12.26
CA GLY A 26 3.21 -0.96 -12.05
C GLY A 26 2.97 -1.99 -10.95
N ARG A 27 4.00 -2.38 -10.19
CA ARG A 27 3.86 -3.26 -9.02
C ARG A 27 3.65 -2.47 -7.73
N THR A 28 3.12 -3.13 -6.71
CA THR A 28 3.00 -2.58 -5.35
C THR A 28 4.31 -2.72 -4.57
N PRO A 29 4.57 -1.90 -3.53
CA PRO A 29 5.73 -2.09 -2.66
C PRO A 29 5.81 -3.50 -2.05
N LEU A 30 4.69 -4.06 -1.61
CA LEU A 30 4.68 -5.41 -1.03
C LEU A 30 5.00 -6.50 -2.06
N GLU A 31 4.56 -6.37 -3.31
CA GLU A 31 4.93 -7.31 -4.37
C GLU A 31 6.43 -7.28 -4.67
N VAL A 32 7.04 -6.09 -4.64
CA VAL A 32 8.49 -5.95 -4.83
C VAL A 32 9.25 -6.55 -3.65
N TYR A 33 8.80 -6.30 -2.42
CA TYR A 33 9.44 -6.81 -1.21
C TYR A 33 9.34 -8.33 -1.08
N THR A 34 8.15 -8.90 -1.35
CA THR A 34 7.87 -10.34 -1.17
C THR A 34 8.22 -11.17 -2.40
N GLY A 35 8.34 -10.55 -3.58
CA GLY A 35 8.48 -11.25 -4.85
C GLY A 35 7.22 -12.01 -5.27
N GLN A 36 6.10 -11.87 -4.55
CA GLN A 36 4.83 -12.54 -4.85
C GLN A 36 3.78 -11.53 -5.31
N PRO A 37 2.92 -11.89 -6.29
CA PRO A 37 1.82 -11.03 -6.70
C PRO A 37 0.79 -10.93 -5.57
N ILE A 38 0.22 -9.74 -5.39
CA ILE A 38 -0.83 -9.51 -4.40
C ILE A 38 -2.11 -9.22 -5.18
N ALA A 39 -2.96 -10.23 -5.26
CA ALA A 39 -4.32 -10.01 -5.72
C ALA A 39 -5.09 -9.33 -4.59
N LEU A 40 -5.16 -8.00 -4.60
CA LEU A 40 -6.25 -7.33 -3.89
C LEU A 40 -7.52 -7.60 -4.69
N ILE A 41 -8.27 -8.62 -4.27
CA ILE A 41 -9.66 -8.79 -4.72
C ILE A 41 -10.43 -7.65 -4.04
N ALA A 42 -10.77 -6.62 -4.83
CA ALA A 42 -11.60 -5.50 -4.41
C ALA A 42 -13.06 -5.93 -4.21
#